data_AF-F0W5S5-F1
#
_entry.id   AF-F0W5S5-F1
#
_cell.length_a   1.000
_cell.length_b   1.000
_cell.length_c   1.000
_cell.angle_alpha   90.00
_cell.angle_beta   90.00
_cell.angle_gamma   90.00
#
_symmetry.space_group_name_H-M   'P 1'
#
loop_
_entity.id
_entity.type
_entity.pdbx_description
1 polymer ?
#
loop_
_entity_poly.entity_id
_entity_poly.type
_entity_poly.pdbx_seq_one_letter_code
_entity_poly.pdbx_strand_id
1 'polypeptide(L)'
;MMGSFHLCDIAYGFPKCEESENTESANIQIWDSSIRDPIEELANAAQLAVKIGRNQEDEYAAAERKKPDFLIWLCDALVFKGEEKASASDFEIAEEEVFKQMKSMSLLFFGKMPYLFAYVAAKYHVRFLSSTAL
;
A
#
# COMPACT_ATOMS: atom_id res chain seq x y z
N MET A 1 5.80 -14.97 3.10
CA MET A 1 5.05 -15.69 2.05
C MET A 1 4.68 -14.64 1.01
N MET A 2 5.18 -14.74 -0.22
CA MET A 2 4.89 -13.77 -1.29
C MET A 2 3.70 -14.30 -2.11
N GLY A 3 2.60 -13.56 -2.14
CA GLY A 3 1.46 -13.84 -3.00
C GLY A 3 1.34 -12.75 -4.06
N SER A 4 1.38 -13.13 -5.34
CA SER A 4 1.18 -12.21 -6.47
C SER A 4 -0.19 -12.51 -7.07
N PHE A 5 -1.02 -11.49 -7.26
CA PHE A 5 -2.37 -11.64 -7.78
C PHE A 5 -2.64 -10.52 -8.80
N HIS A 6 -3.37 -10.80 -9.89
CA HIS A 6 -3.93 -9.71 -10.67
C HIS A 6 -5.23 -9.25 -10.02
N LEU A 7 -5.51 -7.94 -10.00
CA LEU A 7 -6.80 -7.41 -9.51
C LEU A 7 -7.99 -8.06 -10.24
N CYS A 8 -7.82 -8.38 -11.52
CA CYS A 8 -8.78 -9.12 -12.32
C CYS A 8 -9.05 -10.56 -11.81
N ASP A 9 -8.12 -11.16 -11.07
CA ASP A 9 -8.25 -12.51 -10.53
C ASP A 9 -8.98 -12.54 -9.17
N ILE A 10 -9.13 -11.38 -8.51
CA ILE A 10 -9.66 -11.29 -7.14
C ILE A 10 -11.16 -10.94 -7.12
N ALA A 11 -11.72 -10.28 -8.13
CA ALA A 11 -13.02 -9.63 -7.96
C ALA A 11 -14.07 -9.91 -9.07
N TYR A 12 -15.16 -10.57 -8.67
CA TYR A 12 -16.44 -10.51 -9.38
C TYR A 12 -17.04 -9.10 -9.20
N GLY A 13 -17.21 -8.34 -10.28
CA GLY A 13 -18.02 -7.12 -10.28
C GLY A 13 -17.30 -5.79 -10.60
N PHE A 14 -16.01 -5.80 -10.94
CA PHE A 14 -15.34 -4.58 -11.38
C PHE A 14 -15.65 -4.24 -12.85
N PRO A 15 -15.65 -2.94 -13.23
CA PRO A 15 -15.71 -2.54 -14.62
C PRO A 15 -14.58 -3.22 -15.39
N LYS A 16 -14.84 -3.70 -16.61
CA LYS A 16 -13.76 -4.15 -17.50
C LYS A 16 -12.71 -3.04 -17.55
N CYS A 17 -11.45 -3.40 -17.32
CA CYS A 17 -10.33 -2.47 -17.45
C CYS A 17 -10.28 -1.94 -18.89
N GLU A 18 -10.99 -0.86 -19.17
CA GLU A 18 -10.82 -0.11 -20.40
C GLU A 18 -9.45 0.59 -20.35
N GLU A 19 -8.78 0.64 -21.49
CA GLU A 19 -7.51 1.34 -21.70
C GLU A 19 -7.71 2.85 -21.54
N SER A 20 -7.92 3.31 -20.30
CA SER A 20 -7.87 4.73 -19.97
C SER A 20 -6.41 5.17 -19.81
N GLU A 21 -6.16 6.44 -20.15
CA GLU A 21 -4.84 7.03 -20.27
C GLU A 21 -3.93 6.71 -19.07
N ASN A 22 -2.69 6.29 -19.39
CA ASN A 22 -1.60 5.88 -18.48
C ASN A 22 -1.20 7.00 -17.49
N THR A 23 -2.05 7.30 -16.53
CA THR A 23 -1.72 8.19 -15.42
C THR A 23 -1.96 7.46 -14.12
N GLU A 24 -1.03 7.62 -13.19
CA GLU A 24 -1.13 7.07 -11.84
C GLU A 24 -2.47 7.47 -11.18
N SER A 25 -2.91 8.71 -11.41
CA SER A 25 -4.17 9.25 -10.93
C SER A 25 -5.42 8.52 -11.43
N ALA A 26 -5.38 7.92 -12.63
CA ALA A 26 -6.48 7.10 -13.14
C ALA A 26 -6.61 5.77 -12.38
N ASN A 27 -5.49 5.23 -11.86
CA ASN A 27 -5.47 3.98 -11.12
C ASN A 27 -5.76 4.14 -9.63
N ILE A 28 -5.57 5.34 -9.07
CA ILE A 28 -5.82 5.66 -7.65
C ILE A 28 -7.22 5.19 -7.20
N GLN A 29 -8.25 5.43 -8.00
CA GLN A 29 -9.62 5.03 -7.66
C GLN A 29 -9.78 3.50 -7.57
N ILE A 30 -9.08 2.76 -8.42
CA ILE A 30 -9.10 1.29 -8.43
C ILE A 30 -8.41 0.77 -7.18
N TRP A 31 -7.25 1.32 -6.84
CA TRP A 31 -6.50 0.91 -5.64
C TRP A 31 -7.24 1.27 -4.36
N ASP A 32 -7.86 2.46 -4.30
CA ASP A 32 -8.69 2.86 -3.17
C ASP A 32 -9.85 1.91 -2.96
N SER A 33 -10.66 1.67 -4.00
CA SER A 33 -11.81 0.76 -3.86
C SER A 33 -11.42 -0.68 -3.51
N SER A 34 -10.22 -1.12 -3.90
CA SER A 34 -9.78 -2.50 -3.69
C SER A 34 -9.03 -2.72 -2.38
N ILE A 35 -8.39 -1.68 -1.83
CA ILE A 35 -7.48 -1.78 -0.69
C ILE A 35 -7.95 -0.91 0.46
N ARG A 36 -8.21 0.37 0.18
CA ARG A 36 -8.64 1.33 1.20
C ARG A 36 -10.02 1.00 1.73
N ASP A 37 -11.02 0.89 0.86
CA ASP A 37 -12.42 0.75 1.28
C ASP A 37 -12.62 -0.47 2.19
N PRO A 38 -12.09 -1.68 1.87
CA PRO A 38 -12.22 -2.83 2.77
C PRO A 38 -11.54 -2.63 4.14
N ILE A 39 -10.42 -1.91 4.19
CA ILE A 39 -9.72 -1.63 5.46
C ILE A 39 -10.51 -0.61 6.29
N GLU A 40 -11.05 0.44 5.67
CA GLU A 40 -11.91 1.41 6.34
C GLU A 40 -13.19 0.75 6.88
N GLU A 41 -13.85 -0.09 6.08
CA GLU A 41 -15.03 -0.84 6.51
C GLU A 41 -14.74 -1.76 7.71
N LEU A 42 -13.63 -2.51 7.64
CA LEU A 42 -13.21 -3.40 8.72
C LEU A 42 -12.89 -2.62 10.00
N ALA A 43 -12.16 -1.52 9.88
CA ALA A 43 -11.80 -0.70 11.03
C ALA A 43 -13.02 -0.04 11.66
N ASN A 44 -13.98 0.43 10.85
CA ASN A 44 -15.25 0.94 11.34
C ASN A 44 -16.05 -0.14 12.09
N ALA A 45 -16.14 -1.36 11.54
CA ALA A 45 -16.79 -2.48 12.20
C ALA A 45 -16.11 -2.86 13.53
N ALA A 46 -14.79 -2.73 13.59
CA ALA A 46 -13.97 -2.96 14.78
C ALA A 46 -13.89 -1.76 15.75
N GLN A 47 -14.53 -0.63 15.41
CA GLN A 47 -14.47 0.63 16.18
C GLN A 47 -13.04 1.15 16.40
N LEU A 48 -12.16 0.97 15.41
CA LEU A 48 -10.79 1.45 15.43
C LEU A 48 -10.69 2.81 14.74
N ALA A 49 -9.88 3.71 15.30
CA ALA A 49 -9.59 4.98 14.66
C ALA A 49 -8.71 4.74 13.42
N VAL A 50 -9.13 5.24 12.26
CA VAL A 50 -8.38 5.18 10.99
C VAL A 50 -7.88 6.57 10.63
N LYS A 51 -6.64 6.64 10.17
CA LYS A 51 -6.10 7.78 9.42
C LYS A 51 -5.49 7.28 8.12
N ILE A 52 -5.69 8.04 7.05
CA ILE A 52 -5.17 7.74 5.71
C ILE A 52 -4.34 8.91 5.22
N GLY A 53 -3.24 8.60 4.55
CA GLY A 53 -2.34 9.57 3.95
C GLY A 53 -1.99 9.14 2.53
N ARG A 54 -1.91 10.11 1.62
CA ARG A 54 -1.30 9.93 0.30
C ARG A 54 -0.21 10.95 0.08
N ASN A 55 0.90 10.55 -0.54
CA ASN A 55 2.02 11.43 -0.84
C ASN A 55 2.48 12.26 0.37
N GLN A 56 2.39 11.65 1.57
CA GLN A 56 2.77 12.28 2.82
C GLN A 56 4.15 11.79 3.25
N GLU A 57 4.93 12.68 3.85
CA GLU A 57 6.16 12.26 4.52
C GLU A 57 5.76 11.41 5.72
N ASP A 58 6.32 10.22 5.78
CA ASP A 58 6.30 9.44 7.01
C ASP A 58 7.28 10.10 7.98
N GLU A 59 6.76 10.83 8.98
CA GLU A 59 7.55 11.55 9.99
C GLU A 59 8.53 10.61 10.73
N TYR A 60 8.31 9.31 10.65
CA TYR A 60 9.10 8.27 11.31
C TYR A 60 10.10 7.56 10.38
N ALA A 61 10.10 7.85 9.08
CA ALA A 61 11.05 7.28 8.12
C ALA A 61 12.37 8.11 8.10
N ALA A 62 13.35 7.66 8.88
CA ALA A 62 14.53 8.44 9.23
C ALA A 62 15.63 8.58 8.16
N ALA A 63 15.51 8.02 6.94
CA ALA A 63 16.67 7.95 6.04
C ALA A 63 16.44 8.49 4.62
N GLU A 64 15.24 8.40 4.06
CA GLU A 64 14.99 8.80 2.68
C GLU A 64 13.66 9.56 2.64
N ARG A 65 13.72 10.85 2.27
CA ARG A 65 12.57 11.78 2.17
C ARG A 65 11.61 11.41 1.03
N LYS A 66 11.45 10.12 0.75
CA LYS A 66 10.54 9.62 -0.27
C LYS A 66 9.18 9.41 0.40
N LYS A 67 8.16 10.04 -0.16
CA LYS A 67 6.79 10.02 0.35
C LYS A 67 6.11 8.78 -0.23
N PRO A 68 5.70 7.81 0.59
CA PRO A 68 4.90 6.70 0.08
C PRO A 68 3.60 7.22 -0.52
N ASP A 69 3.18 6.60 -1.62
CA ASP A 69 1.96 7.03 -2.33
C ASP A 69 0.72 6.82 -1.48
N PHE A 70 0.77 5.83 -0.57
CA PHE A 70 -0.33 5.48 0.31
C PHE A 70 0.11 5.00 1.69
N LEU A 71 -0.60 5.43 2.73
CA LEU A 71 -0.35 5.11 4.13
C LEU A 71 -1.67 4.93 4.89
N ILE A 72 -1.75 3.91 5.74
CA ILE A 72 -2.87 3.73 6.70
C ILE A 72 -2.33 3.57 8.11
N TRP A 73 -2.88 4.36 9.02
CA TRP A 73 -2.71 4.21 10.46
C TRP A 73 -3.99 3.73 11.12
N LEU A 74 -3.86 2.76 12.03
CA LEU A 74 -4.92 2.31 12.93
C LEU A 74 -4.52 2.64 14.36
N CYS A 75 -5.34 3.42 15.06
CA CYS A 75 -5.06 3.90 16.41
C CYS A 75 -3.64 4.52 16.52
N ASP A 76 -3.30 5.37 15.55
CA ASP A 76 -2.00 6.04 15.37
C ASP A 76 -0.79 5.11 15.11
N ALA A 77 -1.00 3.80 14.99
CA ALA A 77 0.03 2.85 14.57
C ALA A 77 0.01 2.67 13.05
N LEU A 78 1.16 2.82 12.40
CA LEU A 78 1.30 2.60 10.96
C LEU A 78 1.21 1.09 10.66
N VAL A 79 0.14 0.68 9.98
CA VAL A 79 -0.15 -0.74 9.70
C VAL A 79 0.05 -1.13 8.25
N PHE A 80 -0.03 -0.15 7.33
CA PHE A 80 -0.05 -0.42 5.90
C PHE A 80 0.65 0.69 5.10
N LYS A 81 1.45 0.28 4.10
CA LYS A 81 2.08 1.18 3.12
C LYS A 81 1.78 0.75 1.68
N GLY A 82 1.73 1.70 0.77
CA GLY A 82 1.61 1.47 -0.67
C GLY A 82 2.62 2.27 -1.46
N GLU A 83 3.17 1.66 -2.49
CA GLU A 83 3.87 2.35 -3.59
C GLU A 83 3.18 2.00 -4.90
N GLU A 84 2.95 3.03 -5.70
CA GLU A 84 2.05 3.02 -6.84
C GLU A 84 2.77 3.57 -8.06
N LYS A 85 2.68 2.88 -9.21
CA LYS A 85 3.24 3.36 -10.48
C LYS A 85 2.20 3.36 -11.58
N ALA A 86 2.36 4.31 -12.50
CA ALA A 86 1.52 4.37 -13.70
C ALA A 86 1.78 3.20 -14.66
N SER A 87 3.05 2.83 -14.88
CA SER A 87 3.44 1.82 -15.86
C SER A 87 3.70 0.46 -15.24
N ALA A 88 3.16 -0.60 -15.86
CA ALA A 88 3.46 -1.98 -15.47
C ALA A 88 4.96 -2.33 -15.61
N SER A 89 5.71 -1.62 -16.46
CA SER A 89 7.18 -1.80 -16.57
C SER A 89 7.93 -1.42 -15.29
N ASP A 90 7.31 -0.59 -14.45
CA ASP A 90 7.96 -0.01 -13.27
C ASP A 90 7.58 -0.78 -12.00
N PHE A 91 6.90 -1.92 -12.15
CA PHE A 91 6.43 -2.74 -11.03
C PHE A 91 7.59 -3.25 -10.16
N GLU A 92 8.68 -3.73 -10.78
CA GLU A 92 9.86 -4.19 -10.05
C GLU A 92 10.57 -3.05 -9.31
N ILE A 93 10.58 -1.84 -9.90
CA ILE A 93 11.12 -0.63 -9.27
C ILE A 93 10.30 -0.29 -8.02
N ALA A 94 8.97 -0.29 -8.14
CA ALA A 94 8.08 -0.04 -7.01
C ALA A 94 8.24 -1.09 -5.90
N GLU A 95 8.48 -2.35 -6.27
CA GLU A 95 8.76 -3.43 -5.32
C GLU A 95 10.07 -3.20 -4.55
N GLU A 96 11.16 -2.89 -5.25
CA GLU A 96 12.44 -2.57 -4.62
C GLU A 96 12.34 -1.38 -3.65
N GLU A 97 11.61 -0.34 -4.06
CA GLU A 97 11.41 0.88 -3.26
C GLU A 97 10.65 0.58 -1.97
N VAL A 98 9.55 -0.17 -2.04
CA VAL A 98 8.80 -0.60 -0.84
C VAL A 98 9.67 -1.47 0.06
N PHE A 99 10.40 -2.44 -0.49
CA PHE A 99 11.28 -3.29 0.31
C PHE A 99 12.36 -2.50 1.05
N LYS A 100 12.93 -1.48 0.40
CA LYS A 100 13.94 -0.62 1.02
C LYS A 100 13.34 0.22 2.15
N GLN A 101 12.13 0.76 1.97
CA GLN A 101 11.41 1.47 3.02
C GLN A 101 11.10 0.54 4.20
N MET A 102 10.57 -0.66 3.93
CA MET A 102 10.26 -1.66 4.96
C MET A 102 11.49 -2.06 5.78
N LYS A 103 12.67 -2.21 5.16
CA LYS A 103 13.93 -2.55 5.84
C LYS A 103 14.55 -1.40 6.63
N SER A 104 14.33 -0.15 6.22
CA SER A 104 14.95 1.03 6.84
C SER A 104 14.15 1.61 8.00
N MET A 105 12.92 1.12 8.22
CA MET A 105 12.12 1.54 9.36
C MET A 105 12.70 0.99 10.67
N SER A 106 12.91 1.90 11.62
CA SER A 106 13.37 1.54 12.96
C SER A 106 12.27 0.80 13.73
N LEU A 107 12.65 -0.32 14.35
CA LEU A 107 11.82 -1.10 15.27
C LEU A 107 11.20 -0.25 16.39
N LEU A 108 11.84 0.87 16.73
CA LEU A 108 11.39 1.81 17.75
C LEU A 108 10.00 2.41 17.46
N PHE A 109 9.58 2.47 16.18
CA PHE A 109 8.31 3.06 15.77
C PHE A 109 7.16 2.04 15.64
N PHE A 110 7.44 0.74 15.62
CA PHE A 110 6.41 -0.31 15.49
C PHE A 110 5.81 -0.77 16.83
N GLY A 111 6.37 -0.35 17.96
CA GLY A 111 5.97 -0.88 19.26
C GLY A 111 6.09 -2.41 19.27
N LYS A 112 5.00 -3.13 19.59
CA LYS A 112 4.94 -4.60 19.59
C LYS A 112 4.46 -5.21 18.27
N MET A 113 4.26 -4.41 17.22
CA MET A 113 3.67 -4.90 15.98
C MET A 113 4.70 -5.74 15.20
N PRO A 114 4.50 -7.06 15.06
CA PRO A 114 5.54 -7.96 14.54
C PRO A 114 5.71 -7.90 13.03
N TYR A 115 4.76 -7.27 12.32
CA TYR A 115 4.75 -7.18 10.88
C TYR A 115 4.34 -5.79 10.41
N LEU A 116 5.00 -5.30 9.37
CA LEU A 116 4.46 -4.26 8.52
C LEU A 116 3.93 -4.91 7.25
N PHE A 117 2.69 -4.58 6.91
CA PHE A 117 2.12 -4.93 5.62
C PHE A 117 2.35 -3.81 4.62
N ALA A 118 2.56 -4.17 3.37
CA ALA A 118 2.62 -3.22 2.28
C ALA A 118 2.00 -3.79 1.01
N TYR A 119 1.71 -2.94 0.04
CA TYR A 119 1.46 -3.36 -1.33
C TYR A 119 2.30 -2.56 -2.31
N VAL A 120 2.47 -3.17 -3.47
CA VAL A 120 3.06 -2.56 -4.65
C VAL A 120 2.00 -2.65 -5.72
N ALA A 121 1.70 -1.52 -6.37
CA ALA A 121 0.78 -1.49 -7.49
C ALA A 121 1.42 -0.84 -8.71
N ALA A 122 1.20 -1.43 -9.88
CA ALA A 122 1.45 -0.75 -11.14
C ALA A 122 0.38 -1.11 -12.16
N LYS A 123 -0.32 -0.09 -12.68
CA LYS A 123 -1.52 -0.29 -13.49
C LYS A 123 -2.52 -1.21 -12.77
N TYR A 124 -2.84 -2.39 -13.34
CA TYR A 124 -3.73 -3.41 -12.76
C TYR A 124 -3.01 -4.53 -12.01
N HIS A 125 -1.69 -4.46 -11.86
CA HIS A 125 -0.91 -5.42 -11.09
C HIS A 125 -0.81 -4.96 -9.65
N VAL A 126 -1.07 -5.87 -8.70
CA VAL A 126 -0.87 -5.62 -7.27
C VAL A 126 -0.14 -6.80 -6.65
N ARG A 127 0.80 -6.52 -5.75
CA ARG A 127 1.42 -7.53 -4.89
C ARG A 127 1.40 -7.08 -3.46
N PHE A 128 0.94 -7.96 -2.57
CA PHE A 128 0.97 -7.74 -1.15
C PHE A 128 2.26 -8.30 -0.56
N LEU A 129 2.90 -7.49 0.28
CA LEU A 129 4.16 -7.76 0.94
C LEU A 129 3.96 -7.70 2.45
N SER A 130 4.77 -8.47 3.17
CA SER A 130 4.84 -8.41 4.63
C SER A 130 6.29 -8.55 5.06
N SER A 131 6.77 -7.68 5.92
CA SER A 131 8.09 -7.82 6.55
C SER A 131 7.90 -8.07 8.04
N THR A 132 8.59 -9.06 8.57
CA THR A 132 8.81 -9.20 10.00
C THR A 132 9.76 -8.12 10.48
N ALA A 133 9.40 -7.42 11.54
CA ALA A 133 10.35 -6.69 12.36
C ALA A 133 11.32 -7.72 12.97
N LEU A 134 12.55 -7.83 12.43
CA LEU A 134 13.61 -8.69 12.94
C LEU A 134 14.35 -8.02 14.10
#